data_AF-A0A7S2LE94-F1
#
_entry.id   AF-A0A7S2LE94-F1
#
_cell.length_a   1.000
_cell.length_b   1.000
_cell.length_c   1.000
_cell.angle_alpha   90.00
_cell.angle_beta   90.00
_cell.angle_gamma   90.00
#
_symmetry.space_group_name_H-M   'P 1'
#
loop_
_entity.id
_entity.type
_entity.pdbx_description
1 polymer ?
#
loop_
_entity_poly.entity_id
_entity_poly.type
_entity_poly.pdbx_seq_one_letter_code
_entity_poly.pdbx_strand_id
1 'polypeptide(L)'
;FGFEEPCWPSGHPLLVAMPPHLHGQEQEVLATALESLREHTQQVDDAYHWRHRYENSPARRFFVPYVLVKNYSELVMASVGERTGLHVHVAEVCSATAVVDGAARRPVTFELP
;
A
#
# COMPACT_ATOMS: atom_id res chain seq x y z
N PHE A 1 -16.70 0.50 -23.02
CA PHE A 1 -17.58 1.00 -21.94
C PHE A 1 -17.42 0.07 -20.75
N GLY A 2 -16.38 0.29 -19.94
CA GLY A 2 -16.21 -0.44 -18.69
C GLY A 2 -16.92 0.32 -17.59
N PHE A 3 -17.82 -0.35 -16.86
CA PHE A 3 -18.39 0.18 -15.64
C PHE A 3 -17.27 0.22 -14.59
N GLU A 4 -16.71 1.38 -14.33
CA GLU A 4 -16.05 1.65 -13.06
C GLU A 4 -17.18 1.79 -12.03
N GLU A 5 -17.57 0.67 -11.41
CA GLU A 5 -18.39 0.75 -10.21
C GLU A 5 -17.60 1.53 -9.16
N PRO A 6 -18.19 2.57 -8.54
CA PRO A 6 -17.53 3.24 -7.43
C PRO A 6 -17.28 2.19 -6.36
N CYS A 7 -16.01 1.94 -6.06
CA CYS A 7 -15.59 1.10 -4.94
C CYS A 7 -16.26 1.66 -3.68
N TRP A 8 -17.35 1.02 -3.25
CA TRP A 8 -17.91 1.23 -1.93
C TRP A 8 -16.77 0.94 -0.94
N PRO A 9 -16.59 1.72 0.13
CA PRO A 9 -15.54 1.44 1.11
C PRO A 9 -15.87 0.09 1.75
N SER A 10 -15.37 -0.97 1.12
CA SER A 10 -15.43 -2.31 1.65
C SER A 10 -14.66 -2.23 2.95
N GLY A 11 -15.19 -2.82 4.03
CA GLY A 11 -14.48 -2.94 5.31
C GLY A 11 -13.20 -3.80 5.23
N HIS A 12 -12.61 -3.94 4.04
CA HIS A 12 -11.39 -4.64 3.77
C HIS A 12 -10.23 -3.63 3.76
N PRO A 13 -9.16 -3.90 4.52
CA PRO A 13 -8.00 -3.04 4.51
C PRO A 13 -7.30 -3.06 3.15
N LEU A 14 -6.86 -1.90 2.69
CA LEU A 14 -6.02 -1.76 1.51
C LEU A 14 -4.63 -2.32 1.81
N LEU A 15 -4.12 -3.17 0.92
CA LEU A 15 -2.77 -3.70 1.06
C LEU A 15 -1.80 -2.71 0.42
N VAL A 16 -0.92 -2.13 1.22
CA VAL A 16 0.18 -1.29 0.75
C VAL A 16 1.45 -2.15 0.77
N ALA A 17 1.97 -2.51 -0.39
CA ALA A 17 3.27 -3.18 -0.46
C ALA A 17 4.38 -2.15 -0.18
N MET A 18 5.27 -2.46 0.76
CA MET A 18 6.47 -1.65 0.99
C MET A 18 7.33 -1.67 -0.27
N PRO A 19 7.67 -0.52 -0.87
CA PRO A 19 8.53 -0.50 -2.05
C PRO A 19 9.86 -1.19 -1.73
N PRO A 20 10.27 -2.17 -2.55
CA PRO A 20 11.35 -3.08 -2.18
C PRO A 20 12.71 -2.34 -2.06
N HIS A 21 12.89 -1.25 -2.81
CA HIS A 21 14.13 -0.47 -2.82
C HIS A 21 14.33 0.41 -1.58
N LEU A 22 13.28 0.70 -0.81
CA LEU A 22 13.41 1.50 0.40
C LEU A 22 14.01 0.68 1.53
N HIS A 23 14.98 1.24 2.25
CA HIS A 23 15.64 0.55 3.36
C HIS A 23 15.85 1.46 4.58
N GLY A 24 15.85 0.84 5.77
CA GLY A 24 16.12 1.53 7.04
C GLY A 24 15.20 2.74 7.24
N GLN A 25 15.80 3.92 7.34
CA GLN A 25 15.11 5.18 7.63
C GLN A 25 14.01 5.54 6.61
N GLU A 26 14.19 5.19 5.33
CA GLU A 26 13.20 5.51 4.29
C GLU A 26 11.87 4.76 4.50
N GLN A 27 11.93 3.52 5.00
CA GLN A 27 10.75 2.75 5.34
C GLN A 27 10.00 3.36 6.52
N GLU A 28 10.73 3.89 7.50
CA GLU A 28 10.16 4.57 8.67
C GLU A 28 9.48 5.88 8.28
N VAL A 29 10.10 6.65 7.38
CA VAL A 29 9.52 7.88 6.82
C VAL A 29 8.21 7.57 6.10
N LEU A 30 8.20 6.55 5.22
CA LEU A 30 6.98 6.16 4.52
C LEU A 30 5.89 5.68 5.48
N ALA A 31 6.24 4.84 6.46
CA ALA A 31 5.29 4.35 7.46
C ALA A 31 4.68 5.51 8.28
N THR A 32 5.50 6.47 8.69
CA THR A 32 5.07 7.67 9.43
C THR A 32 4.16 8.56 8.58
N ALA A 33 4.48 8.72 7.29
CA ALA A 33 3.66 9.49 6.36
C ALA A 33 2.28 8.84 6.17
N LEU A 34 2.24 7.51 6.02
CA LEU A 34 0.98 6.76 5.92
C LEU A 34 0.14 6.86 7.21
N GLU A 35 0.77 6.79 8.38
CA GLU A 35 0.06 6.94 9.66
C GLU A 35 -0.47 8.37 9.83
N SER A 36 0.32 9.38 9.46
CA SER A 36 -0.13 10.78 9.48
C SER A 36 -1.32 11.02 8.56
N LEU A 37 -1.34 10.41 7.37
CA LEU A 37 -2.49 10.46 6.46
C LEU A 37 -3.73 9.79 7.05
N ARG A 38 -3.56 8.67 7.75
CA ARG A 38 -4.64 7.99 8.47
C ARG A 38 -5.20 8.86 9.60
N GLU A 39 -4.34 9.47 10.42
CA GLU A 39 -4.79 10.35 11.51
C GLU A 39 -5.51 11.59 10.98
N HIS A 40 -4.98 12.20 9.91
CA HIS A 40 -5.58 13.39 9.30
C HIS A 40 -6.97 13.08 8.71
N THR A 41 -7.12 11.93 8.05
CA THR A 41 -8.43 11.49 7.53
C THR A 41 -9.42 11.20 8.66
N GLN A 42 -8.98 10.63 9.78
CA GLN A 42 -9.82 10.36 10.95
C GLN A 42 -10.29 11.65 11.66
N GLN A 43 -9.40 12.62 11.91
CA GLN A 43 -9.77 13.89 12.53
C GLN A 43 -10.74 14.70 11.68
N VAL A 44 -10.56 14.66 10.37
CA VAL A 44 -11.43 15.31 9.39
C VAL A 44 -12.80 14.62 9.41
N ASP A 45 -12.88 13.29 9.55
CA ASP A 45 -14.15 12.57 9.65
C ASP A 45 -14.93 12.91 10.94
N ASP A 46 -14.26 12.85 12.09
CA ASP A 46 -14.83 13.27 13.38
C ASP A 46 -15.33 14.73 13.30
N ALA A 47 -14.53 15.60 12.65
CA ALA A 47 -14.84 17.01 12.46
C ALA A 47 -16.09 17.25 11.59
N TYR A 48 -16.31 16.39 10.59
CA TYR A 48 -17.46 16.47 9.70
C TYR A 48 -18.73 15.94 10.35
N HIS A 49 -18.60 14.79 11.03
CA HIS A 49 -19.71 14.12 11.71
C HIS A 49 -20.31 14.98 12.83
N TRP A 50 -19.51 15.81 13.51
CA TRP A 50 -20.07 16.74 14.51
C TRP A 50 -20.77 17.96 13.88
N ARG A 51 -20.29 18.48 12.74
CA ARG A 51 -20.88 19.67 12.07
C ARG A 51 -22.13 19.36 11.25
N HIS A 52 -22.22 18.18 10.65
CA HIS A 52 -23.26 17.87 9.65
C HIS A 52 -24.27 16.81 10.10
N ARG A 53 -24.58 16.73 11.40
CA ARG A 53 -25.61 15.82 11.94
C ARG A 53 -27.02 16.00 11.31
N TYR A 54 -27.26 17.04 10.51
CA TYR A 54 -28.58 17.35 9.93
C TYR A 54 -28.64 17.62 8.42
N GLU A 55 -27.56 17.48 7.65
CA GLU A 55 -27.63 17.73 6.21
C GLU A 55 -27.13 16.55 5.38
N ASN A 56 -28.06 15.96 4.64
CA ASN A 56 -27.89 14.89 3.66
C ASN A 56 -27.03 15.34 2.47
N SER A 57 -25.74 15.61 2.68
CA SER A 57 -24.78 15.89 1.60
C SER A 57 -23.68 14.82 1.56
N PRO A 58 -23.41 14.20 0.41
CA PRO A 58 -22.57 13.00 0.31
C PRO A 58 -21.09 13.39 0.20
N ALA A 59 -20.55 14.07 1.20
CA ALA A 59 -19.10 14.12 1.35
C ALA A 59 -18.67 12.78 1.98
N ARG A 60 -18.64 11.72 1.18
CA ARG A 60 -18.08 10.43 1.58
C ARG A 60 -16.58 10.63 1.79
N ARG A 61 -16.17 10.83 3.04
CA ARG A 61 -14.77 10.82 3.45
C ARG A 61 -14.32 9.37 3.53
N PHE A 62 -13.27 9.04 2.79
CA PHE A 62 -12.78 7.68 2.65
C PHE A 62 -11.77 7.40 3.77
N PHE A 63 -12.22 6.74 4.83
CA PHE A 63 -11.30 6.03 5.71
C PHE A 63 -10.95 4.69 5.06
N VAL A 64 -9.71 4.55 4.59
CA VAL A 64 -9.22 3.29 4.05
C VAL A 64 -8.24 2.70 5.06
N PRO A 65 -8.66 1.75 5.91
CA PRO A 65 -7.71 1.02 6.75
C PRO A 65 -6.69 0.37 5.82
N TYR A 66 -5.41 0.33 6.20
CA TYR A 66 -4.40 -0.33 5.38
C TYR A 66 -3.54 -1.30 6.19
N VAL A 67 -3.00 -2.29 5.50
CA VAL A 67 -1.97 -3.19 6.01
C VAL A 67 -0.72 -2.98 5.17
N LEU A 68 0.36 -2.59 5.85
CA LEU A 68 1.66 -2.43 5.22
C LEU A 68 2.36 -3.79 5.15
N VAL A 69 2.56 -4.28 3.92
CA VAL A 69 3.12 -5.60 3.66
C VAL A 69 4.61 -5.47 3.40
N LYS A 70 5.43 -6.02 4.30
CA LYS A 70 6.87 -6.18 4.10
C LYS A 70 7.15 -7.48 3.34
N ASN A 71 8.30 -7.54 2.69
CA ASN A 71 8.75 -8.72 1.94
C ASN A 71 7.73 -9.24 0.92
N TYR A 72 7.05 -8.32 0.22
CA TYR A 72 6.02 -8.67 -0.75
C TYR A 72 6.49 -9.70 -1.80
N SER A 73 7.77 -9.63 -2.20
CA SER A 73 8.39 -10.62 -3.10
C SER A 73 8.31 -12.06 -2.57
N GLU A 74 8.50 -12.29 -1.27
CA GLU A 74 8.39 -13.62 -0.65
C GLU A 74 6.95 -14.13 -0.71
N LEU A 75 5.99 -13.26 -0.40
CA LEU A 75 4.57 -13.59 -0.42
C LEU A 75 4.07 -13.91 -1.82
N VAL A 76 4.50 -13.14 -2.83
CA VAL A 76 4.16 -13.42 -4.24
C VAL A 76 4.67 -14.79 -4.65
N MET A 77 5.94 -15.11 -4.34
CA MET A 77 6.52 -16.42 -4.66
C MET A 77 5.78 -17.56 -3.96
N ALA A 78 5.52 -17.41 -2.66
CA ALA A 78 4.75 -18.38 -1.90
C ALA A 78 3.34 -18.59 -2.46
N SER A 79 2.68 -17.54 -2.95
CA SER A 79 1.31 -17.62 -3.50
C SER A 79 1.20 -18.45 -4.78
N VAL A 80 2.29 -18.54 -5.54
CA VAL A 80 2.37 -19.37 -6.76
C VAL A 80 3.00 -20.74 -6.52
N GLY A 81 3.26 -21.09 -5.25
CA GLY A 81 3.88 -22.37 -4.86
C GLY A 81 5.38 -22.45 -5.15
N GLU A 82 6.01 -21.32 -5.48
CA GLU A 82 7.43 -21.27 -5.82
C GLU A 82 8.26 -20.77 -4.65
N ARG A 83 9.47 -21.31 -4.53
CA ARG A 83 10.43 -20.91 -3.48
C ARG A 83 11.63 -20.16 -4.02
N THR A 84 11.87 -20.24 -5.32
CA THR A 84 13.02 -19.60 -5.98
C THR A 84 12.56 -18.94 -7.26
N GLY A 85 12.95 -17.68 -7.46
CA GLY A 85 12.55 -16.92 -8.63
C GLY A 85 12.91 -15.45 -8.56
N LEU A 86 12.39 -14.68 -9.51
CA LEU A 86 12.65 -13.26 -9.65
C LEU A 86 11.33 -12.49 -9.64
N HIS A 87 11.20 -11.56 -8.70
CA HIS A 87 10.10 -10.61 -8.67
C HIS A 87 10.59 -9.27 -9.23
N VAL A 88 9.94 -8.77 -10.28
CA VAL A 88 10.26 -7.47 -10.89
C VAL A 88 9.11 -6.51 -10.60
N HIS A 89 9.42 -5.44 -9.88
CA HIS A 89 8.51 -4.34 -9.61
C HIS A 89 8.78 -3.20 -10.60
N VAL A 90 7.81 -2.95 -11.47
CA VAL A 90 7.85 -1.90 -12.49
C VAL A 90 6.90 -0.78 -12.08
N ALA A 91 7.47 0.29 -11.52
CA ALA A 91 6.76 1.53 -11.18
C ALA A 91 7.65 2.74 -11.57
N GLU A 92 7.59 3.85 -10.84
CA GLU A 92 8.52 4.98 -11.02
C GLU A 92 9.99 4.55 -10.88
N VAL A 93 10.27 3.61 -9.96
CA VAL A 93 11.56 2.96 -9.83
C VAL A 93 11.42 1.49 -10.25
N CYS A 94 12.14 1.09 -11.29
CA CYS A 94 12.25 -0.31 -11.67
C CYS A 94 13.17 -1.03 -10.68
N SER A 95 12.70 -2.13 -10.09
CA SER A 95 13.51 -2.92 -9.17
C SER A 95 13.27 -4.42 -9.33
N ALA A 96 14.34 -5.21 -9.18
CA ALA A 96 14.26 -6.67 -9.22
C ALA A 96 14.73 -7.27 -7.89
N THR A 97 13.92 -8.17 -7.34
CA THR A 97 14.19 -8.91 -6.10
C THR A 97 14.31 -10.39 -6.44
N ALA A 98 15.49 -10.97 -6.22
CA ALA A 98 15.65 -12.42 -6.25
C ALA A 98 15.11 -13.02 -4.95
N VAL A 99 14.31 -14.08 -5.06
CA VAL A 99 13.88 -14.92 -3.95
C VAL A 99 14.58 -16.26 -4.11
N VAL A 100 15.24 -16.74 -3.05
CA VAL A 100 15.97 -18.01 -3.04
C VAL A 100 15.56 -18.78 -1.80
N ASP A 101 15.06 -20.00 -2.00
CA ASP A 101 14.57 -20.90 -0.94
C ASP A 101 13.46 -20.32 -0.04
N GLY A 102 12.74 -19.31 -0.54
CA GLY A 102 11.66 -18.59 0.13
C GLY A 102 12.10 -17.28 0.79
N ALA A 103 13.38 -16.90 0.70
CA ALA A 103 13.90 -15.67 1.28
C ALA A 103 14.22 -14.63 0.19
N ALA A 104 13.69 -13.42 0.33
CA ALA A 104 14.01 -12.31 -0.55
C ALA A 104 15.43 -11.79 -0.26
N ARG A 105 16.18 -11.57 -1.34
CA ARG A 105 17.47 -10.89 -1.31
C ARG A 105 17.26 -9.38 -1.42
N ARG A 106 18.33 -8.62 -1.17
CA ARG A 106 18.31 -7.18 -1.38
C ARG A 106 17.97 -6.88 -2.85
N PRO A 107 16.99 -6.01 -3.13
CA PRO A 107 16.62 -5.67 -4.48
C PRO A 107 17.71 -4.87 -5.19
N VAL A 108 17.79 -5.06 -6.50
CA VAL A 108 18.58 -4.23 -7.40
C VAL A 108 17.63 -3.22 -8.04
N THR A 109 17.94 -1.93 -7.90
CA THR A 109 17.24 -0.83 -8.57
C THR A 109 17.90 -0.52 -9.90
N PHE A 110 17.08 -0.27 -10.91
CA PHE A 110 17.50 0.21 -12.22
C PHE A 110 17.07 1.65 -12.35
N GLU A 111 18.03 2.53 -12.61
CA GLU A 111 17.74 3.90 -13.03
C GLU A 111 17.15 3.83 -14.44
N LEU A 112 15.94 4.37 -14.59
CA LEU A 112 15.35 4.56 -15.91
C LEU A 112 16.02 5.79 -16.56
N PRO A 113 16.37 5.73 -17.87
CA PRO A 113 17.03 6.82 -18.58
C PRO A 113 16.16 8.07 -18.74
#